data_AF-A0A1Q6NN41-F1
#
_entry.id   AF-A0A1Q6NN41-F1
#
_cell.length_a   1.000
_cell.length_b   1.000
_cell.length_c   1.000
_cell.angle_alpha   90.00
_cell.angle_beta   90.00
_cell.angle_gamma   90.00
#
_symmetry.space_group_name_H-M   'P 1'
#
loop_
_entity.id
_entity.type
_entity.pdbx_description
1 polymer ?
#
loop_
_entity_poly.entity_id
_entity_poly.type
_entity_poly.pdbx_seq_one_letter_code
_entity_poly.pdbx_strand_id
1 'polypeptide(L)'
;MENGGGDHSYSTQLSSLSVTTLTYIFGAVMAITGLIIIIGLVQYVIGSFVSLGLIQYNLDLIDGRDAELSQIFSKASMFGKAFWLRLRMSIFTFLWSLLFIIPGIIKAYSYSMSGFILTENPEMTAEEAMEVSMKMMKGNKWRLFCLEFSFIGWNILGILSLGIGMLWVTPYQNAAVAAFYDEISREPLN
;
A
#
# COMPACT_ATOMS: atom_id res chain seq x y z
N MET A 1 -0.07 57.76 1.89
CA MET A 1 -0.23 57.35 3.31
C MET A 1 -1.39 56.35 3.30
N GLU A 2 -1.08 55.11 2.96
CA GLU A 2 -0.81 54.04 3.93
C GLU A 2 -2.14 53.44 4.43
N ASN A 3 -2.72 52.56 3.60
CA ASN A 3 -3.86 51.73 3.98
C ASN A 3 -3.65 50.28 3.47
N GLY A 4 -2.40 49.83 3.42
CA GLY A 4 -2.00 48.49 2.98
C GLY A 4 -1.67 47.52 4.13
N GLY A 5 -1.75 47.97 5.38
CA GLY A 5 -1.44 47.16 6.57
C GLY A 5 -2.59 46.24 7.02
N GLY A 6 -3.85 46.62 6.73
CA GLY A 6 -5.03 45.83 7.10
C GLY A 6 -5.10 44.50 6.35
N ASP A 7 -5.03 44.55 5.03
CA ASP A 7 -5.19 43.37 4.16
C ASP A 7 -4.10 42.30 4.38
N HIS A 8 -2.87 42.73 4.68
CA HIS A 8 -1.77 41.84 5.06
C HIS A 8 -1.99 41.19 6.43
N SER A 9 -2.61 41.90 7.38
CA SER A 9 -2.92 41.35 8.70
C SER A 9 -4.04 40.30 8.62
N TYR A 10 -5.11 40.58 7.87
CA TYR A 10 -6.24 39.65 7.69
C TYR A 10 -5.83 38.37 6.96
N SER A 11 -5.04 38.46 5.89
CA SER A 11 -4.55 37.29 5.15
C SER A 11 -3.63 36.39 6.00
N THR A 12 -2.82 36.98 6.88
CA THR A 12 -1.95 36.25 7.82
C THR A 12 -2.75 35.57 8.93
N GLN A 13 -3.81 36.21 9.43
CA GLN A 13 -4.73 35.61 10.39
C GLN A 13 -5.47 34.42 9.75
N LEU A 14 -5.98 34.56 8.53
CA LEU A 14 -6.68 33.50 7.81
C LEU A 14 -5.78 32.29 7.50
N SER A 15 -4.51 32.51 7.14
CA SER A 15 -3.56 31.41 6.88
C SER A 15 -3.14 30.66 8.14
N SER A 16 -3.02 31.33 9.29
CA SER A 16 -2.75 30.64 10.57
C SER A 16 -3.95 29.81 11.05
N LEU A 17 -5.17 30.29 10.83
CA LEU A 17 -6.41 29.55 11.12
C LEU A 17 -6.58 28.30 10.24
N SER A 18 -6.18 28.35 8.98
CA SER A 18 -6.24 27.17 8.09
C SER A 18 -5.19 26.11 8.44
N VAL A 19 -3.97 26.53 8.81
CA VAL A 19 -2.88 25.62 9.23
C VAL A 19 -3.18 24.94 10.55
N THR A 20 -3.72 25.66 11.53
CA THR A 20 -4.14 25.07 12.82
C THR A 20 -5.25 24.04 12.62
N THR A 21 -6.27 24.36 11.82
CA THR A 21 -7.35 23.43 11.45
C THR A 21 -6.82 22.17 10.78
N LEU A 22 -5.88 22.30 9.83
CA LEU A 22 -5.24 21.17 9.15
C LEU A 22 -4.48 20.26 10.13
N THR A 23 -3.80 20.85 11.11
CA THR A 23 -3.05 20.11 12.14
C THR A 23 -3.99 19.28 13.02
N TYR A 24 -5.14 19.82 13.39
CA TYR A 24 -6.15 19.07 14.16
C TYR A 24 -6.75 17.91 13.34
N ILE A 25 -7.03 18.14 12.06
CA ILE A 25 -7.52 17.07 11.16
C ILE A 25 -6.49 15.95 11.05
N PHE A 26 -5.21 16.29 10.84
CA PHE A 26 -4.15 15.29 10.76
C PHE A 26 -4.01 14.49 12.06
N GLY A 27 -4.02 15.16 13.21
CA GLY A 27 -4.03 14.50 14.51
C GLY A 27 -5.22 13.56 14.70
N ALA A 28 -6.41 13.99 14.27
CA ALA A 28 -7.62 13.16 14.31
C ALA A 28 -7.50 11.93 13.39
N VAL A 29 -7.00 12.08 12.16
CA VAL A 29 -6.79 10.96 11.23
C VAL A 29 -5.80 9.95 11.79
N MET A 30 -4.69 10.40 12.37
CA MET A 30 -3.71 9.52 13.00
C MET A 30 -4.30 8.77 14.20
N ALA A 31 -5.10 9.44 15.03
CA ALA A 31 -5.79 8.82 16.14
C ALA A 31 -6.82 7.78 15.68
N ILE A 32 -7.63 8.10 14.66
CA ILE A 32 -8.60 7.17 14.06
C ILE A 32 -7.89 5.97 13.45
N THR A 33 -6.78 6.18 12.74
CA THR A 33 -5.98 5.09 12.14
C THR A 33 -5.43 4.16 13.22
N GLY A 34 -4.90 4.73 14.30
CA GLY A 34 -4.45 3.97 15.47
C GLY A 34 -5.59 3.14 16.10
N LEU A 35 -6.77 3.75 16.25
CA LEU A 35 -7.96 3.07 16.77
C LEU A 35 -8.39 1.90 15.86
N ILE A 36 -8.41 2.08 14.54
CA ILE A 36 -8.74 1.02 13.58
C ILE A 36 -7.77 -0.16 13.71
N ILE A 37 -6.46 0.11 13.85
CA ILE A 37 -5.46 -0.95 14.05
C ILE A 37 -5.74 -1.72 15.34
N ILE A 38 -6.00 -1.01 16.45
CA ILE A 38 -6.32 -1.63 17.74
C ILE A 38 -7.58 -2.49 17.63
N ILE A 39 -8.66 -1.96 17.03
CA ILE A 39 -9.90 -2.70 16.80
C ILE A 39 -9.62 -3.95 15.96
N GLY A 40 -8.83 -3.83 14.89
CA GLY A 40 -8.44 -4.95 14.04
C GLY A 40 -7.70 -6.04 14.80
N LEU A 41 -6.76 -5.67 15.68
CA LEU A 41 -6.04 -6.62 16.53
C LEU A 41 -6.98 -7.32 17.52
N VAL A 42 -7.87 -6.58 18.17
CA VAL A 42 -8.87 -7.15 19.09
C VAL A 42 -9.80 -8.12 18.35
N GLN A 43 -10.30 -7.75 17.17
CA GLN A 43 -11.13 -8.60 16.32
C GLN A 43 -10.38 -9.86 15.87
N TYR A 44 -9.09 -9.74 15.52
CA TYR A 44 -8.28 -10.89 15.13
C TYR A 44 -8.14 -11.91 16.28
N VAL A 45 -7.88 -11.41 17.50
CA VAL A 45 -7.75 -12.23 18.70
C VAL A 45 -9.08 -12.90 19.07
N ILE A 46 -10.18 -12.13 19.13
CA ILE A 46 -11.52 -12.64 19.44
C ILE A 46 -11.97 -13.64 18.36
N GLY A 47 -11.82 -13.28 17.09
CA GLY A 47 -12.20 -14.11 15.95
C GLY A 47 -11.46 -15.45 15.92
N SER A 48 -10.22 -15.50 16.41
CA SER A 48 -9.49 -16.76 16.56
C SER A 48 -10.17 -17.75 17.50
N PHE A 49 -10.79 -17.26 18.57
CA PHE A 49 -11.47 -18.10 19.55
C PHE A 49 -12.89 -18.44 19.11
N VAL A 50 -13.64 -17.44 18.66
CA VAL A 50 -15.01 -17.62 18.15
C VAL A 50 -15.03 -18.61 17.00
N SER A 51 -14.05 -18.55 16.09
CA SER A 51 -13.96 -19.49 14.96
C SER A 51 -13.84 -20.95 15.41
N LEU A 52 -13.11 -21.26 16.50
CA LEU A 52 -13.03 -22.62 16.99
C LEU A 52 -14.31 -23.07 17.68
N GLY A 53 -14.93 -22.18 18.46
CA GLY A 53 -16.21 -22.50 19.09
C GLY A 53 -17.32 -22.73 18.08
N LEU A 54 -17.34 -21.99 16.96
CA LEU A 54 -18.25 -22.23 15.85
C LEU A 54 -17.98 -23.57 15.13
N ILE A 55 -16.71 -23.94 14.94
CA ILE A 55 -16.36 -25.26 14.39
C ILE A 55 -16.89 -26.36 15.32
N GLN A 56 -16.66 -26.24 16.64
CA GLN A 56 -17.15 -27.20 17.62
C GLN A 56 -18.67 -27.29 17.62
N TYR A 57 -19.37 -26.14 17.67
CA TYR A 57 -20.82 -26.05 17.62
C TYR A 57 -21.40 -26.76 16.37
N ASN A 58 -20.80 -26.54 15.20
CA ASN A 58 -21.23 -27.19 13.97
C ASN A 58 -20.95 -28.70 13.97
N LEU A 59 -19.84 -29.15 14.56
CA LEU A 59 -19.56 -30.58 14.73
C LEU A 59 -20.57 -31.24 15.69
N ASP A 60 -20.94 -30.57 16.78
CA ASP A 60 -21.94 -31.06 17.73
C ASP A 60 -23.34 -31.15 17.09
N LEU A 61 -23.71 -30.18 16.26
CA LEU A 61 -24.96 -30.22 15.47
C LEU A 61 -25.01 -31.40 14.50
N ILE A 62 -23.91 -31.68 13.79
CA ILE A 62 -23.85 -32.81 12.84
C ILE A 62 -23.88 -34.15 13.58
N ASP A 63 -23.26 -34.22 14.75
CA ASP A 63 -23.22 -35.42 15.60
C ASP A 63 -24.52 -35.65 16.40
N GLY A 64 -25.52 -34.76 16.29
CA GLY A 64 -26.80 -34.86 17.01
C GLY A 64 -26.69 -34.61 18.52
N ARG A 65 -25.65 -33.93 18.98
CA ARG A 65 -25.50 -33.50 20.38
C ARG A 65 -26.22 -32.16 20.61
N ASP A 66 -26.64 -31.90 21.84
CA ASP A 66 -27.20 -30.61 22.23
C ASP A 66 -26.12 -29.51 22.06
N ALA A 67 -26.31 -28.68 21.03
CA ALA A 67 -25.38 -27.62 20.67
C ALA A 67 -25.81 -26.30 21.33
N GLU A 68 -25.04 -25.83 22.30
CA GLU A 68 -25.28 -24.58 23.02
C GLU A 68 -24.18 -23.55 22.76
N LEU A 69 -24.53 -22.26 22.72
CA LEU A 69 -23.55 -21.17 22.61
C LEU A 69 -22.60 -21.09 23.81
N SER A 70 -22.99 -21.67 24.96
CA SER A 70 -22.13 -21.82 26.14
C SER A 70 -20.89 -22.68 25.84
N GLN A 71 -21.00 -23.64 24.92
CA GLN A 71 -19.92 -24.55 24.55
C GLN A 71 -18.79 -23.85 23.78
N ILE A 72 -19.08 -22.73 23.10
CA ILE A 72 -18.08 -21.87 22.46
C ILE A 72 -17.06 -21.36 23.48
N PHE A 73 -17.51 -21.09 24.71
CA PHE A 73 -16.67 -20.61 25.81
C PHE A 73 -16.13 -21.74 26.71
N SER A 74 -16.72 -22.94 26.63
CA SER A 74 -16.36 -24.09 27.49
C SER A 74 -14.91 -24.55 27.35
N LYS A 75 -14.29 -24.30 26.19
CA LYS A 75 -12.89 -24.65 25.89
C LYS A 75 -11.96 -23.43 25.91
N ALA A 76 -12.19 -22.48 26.82
CA ALA A 76 -11.31 -21.32 27.01
C ALA A 76 -9.84 -21.70 27.25
N SER A 77 -9.56 -22.86 27.85
CA SER A 77 -8.20 -23.40 28.01
C SER A 77 -7.49 -23.74 26.70
N MET A 78 -8.24 -23.95 25.61
CA MET A 78 -7.71 -24.15 24.26
C MET A 78 -7.47 -22.83 23.51
N PHE A 79 -7.87 -21.68 24.06
CA PHE A 79 -7.69 -20.36 23.45
C PHE A 79 -6.24 -20.12 23.01
N GLY A 80 -5.28 -20.40 23.89
CA GLY A 80 -3.85 -20.22 23.56
C GLY A 80 -3.39 -21.09 22.40
N LYS A 81 -3.87 -22.35 22.33
CA LYS A 81 -3.59 -23.27 21.22
C LYS A 81 -4.25 -22.80 19.93
N ALA A 82 -5.49 -22.30 20.01
CA ALA A 82 -6.25 -21.73 18.91
C ALA A 82 -5.54 -20.52 18.29
N PHE A 83 -5.14 -19.59 19.15
CA PHE A 83 -4.42 -18.39 18.77
C PHE A 83 -3.09 -18.74 18.11
N TRP A 84 -2.31 -19.65 18.71
CA TRP A 84 -1.02 -20.07 18.15
C TRP A 84 -1.17 -20.78 16.81
N LEU A 85 -2.18 -21.65 16.67
CA LEU A 85 -2.51 -22.30 15.41
C LEU A 85 -2.83 -21.27 14.34
N ARG A 86 -3.72 -20.30 14.64
CA ARG A 86 -4.12 -19.25 13.70
C ARG A 86 -2.96 -18.33 13.32
N LEU A 87 -2.14 -17.91 14.30
CA LEU A 87 -0.94 -17.10 14.08
C LEU A 87 0.05 -17.83 13.18
N ARG A 88 0.30 -19.12 13.42
CA ARG A 88 1.19 -19.91 12.58
C ARG A 88 0.65 -20.00 11.16
N MET A 89 -0.64 -20.35 11.00
CA MET A 89 -1.28 -20.40 9.69
C MET A 89 -1.18 -19.05 8.97
N SER A 90 -1.46 -17.94 9.64
CA SER A 90 -1.38 -16.61 9.02
C SER A 90 0.04 -16.27 8.56
N ILE A 91 1.07 -16.60 9.34
CA ILE A 91 2.47 -16.39 8.95
C ILE A 91 2.80 -17.21 7.70
N PHE A 92 2.49 -18.50 7.69
CA PHE A 92 2.78 -19.35 6.52
C PHE A 92 2.00 -18.90 5.28
N THR A 93 0.71 -18.59 5.40
CA THR A 93 -0.09 -18.07 4.28
C THR A 93 0.48 -16.75 3.76
N PHE A 94 0.94 -15.85 4.63
CA PHE A 94 1.60 -14.62 4.23
C PHE A 94 2.93 -14.85 3.50
N LEU A 95 3.75 -15.81 3.96
CA LEU A 95 4.98 -16.19 3.26
C LEU A 95 4.68 -16.77 1.87
N TRP A 96 3.66 -17.62 1.76
CA TRP A 96 3.23 -18.16 0.48
C TRP A 96 2.67 -17.09 -0.45
N SER A 97 1.92 -16.10 0.05
CA SER A 97 1.45 -15.00 -0.78
C SER A 97 2.60 -14.11 -1.25
N LEU A 98 3.60 -13.86 -0.41
CA LEU A 98 4.79 -13.09 -0.77
C LEU A 98 5.57 -13.73 -1.92
N LEU A 99 5.63 -15.07 -1.97
CA LEU A 99 6.23 -15.81 -3.09
C LEU A 99 5.59 -15.48 -4.44
N PHE A 100 4.31 -15.11 -4.48
CA PHE A 100 3.62 -14.68 -5.71
C PHE A 100 3.70 -13.17 -5.95
N ILE A 101 3.72 -12.36 -4.88
CA ILE A 101 3.80 -10.90 -4.98
C ILE A 101 5.16 -10.46 -5.57
N ILE A 102 6.26 -11.01 -5.06
CA ILE A 102 7.63 -10.66 -5.52
C ILE A 102 7.80 -10.86 -7.03
N PRO A 103 7.50 -12.03 -7.63
CA PRO A 103 7.64 -12.22 -9.08
C PRO A 103 6.68 -11.33 -9.88
N GLY A 104 5.49 -11.02 -9.34
CA GLY A 104 4.57 -10.05 -9.93
C GLY A 104 5.19 -8.65 -10.04
N ILE A 105 5.79 -8.16 -8.96
CA ILE A 105 6.48 -6.85 -8.93
C ILE A 105 7.66 -6.85 -9.92
N ILE A 106 8.49 -7.89 -9.90
CA ILE A 106 9.64 -8.01 -10.83
C ILE A 106 9.17 -7.97 -12.29
N LYS A 107 8.06 -8.66 -12.60
CA LYS A 107 7.48 -8.65 -13.94
C LYS A 107 6.90 -7.29 -14.31
N ALA A 108 6.19 -6.62 -13.40
CA ALA A 108 5.69 -5.26 -13.62
C ALA A 108 6.84 -4.30 -14.00
N TYR A 109 7.95 -4.31 -13.25
CA TYR A 109 9.13 -3.52 -13.62
C TYR A 109 9.74 -3.91 -14.96
N SER A 110 9.69 -5.20 -15.33
CA SER A 110 10.20 -5.66 -16.63
C SER A 110 9.41 -5.08 -17.82
N TYR A 111 8.13 -4.72 -17.61
CA TYR A 111 7.24 -4.16 -18.62
C TYR A 111 7.10 -2.63 -18.56
N SER A 112 7.71 -1.98 -17.57
CA SER A 112 7.55 -0.55 -17.30
C SER A 112 7.91 0.36 -18.48
N MET A 113 8.77 -0.08 -19.39
CA MET A 113 9.23 0.71 -20.54
C MET A 113 8.42 0.46 -21.82
N SER A 114 7.53 -0.54 -21.82
CA SER A 114 6.78 -0.95 -23.02
C SER A 114 5.96 0.21 -23.60
N GLY A 115 5.42 1.09 -22.76
CA GLY A 115 4.66 2.27 -23.20
C GLY A 115 5.52 3.31 -23.92
N PHE A 116 6.74 3.56 -23.45
CA PHE A 116 7.69 4.46 -24.10
C PHE A 116 8.11 3.90 -25.47
N ILE A 117 8.46 2.61 -25.51
CA ILE A 117 8.88 1.93 -26.75
C ILE A 117 7.78 1.96 -27.81
N LEU A 118 6.54 1.66 -27.42
CA LEU A 118 5.39 1.69 -28.33
C LEU A 118 5.06 3.10 -28.82
N THR A 119 5.30 4.11 -27.98
CA THR A 119 5.10 5.52 -28.37
C THR A 119 6.15 5.97 -29.41
N GLU A 120 7.39 5.51 -29.27
CA GLU A 120 8.47 5.80 -30.25
C GLU A 120 8.36 4.96 -31.52
N ASN A 121 7.78 3.75 -31.44
CA ASN A 121 7.64 2.80 -32.53
C ASN A 121 6.19 2.34 -32.66
N PRO A 122 5.27 3.20 -33.15
CA PRO A 122 3.83 2.90 -33.20
C PRO A 122 3.47 1.75 -34.15
N GLU A 123 4.40 1.36 -35.04
CA GLU A 123 4.25 0.23 -35.95
C GLU A 123 4.47 -1.13 -35.25
N MET A 124 5.08 -1.15 -34.06
CA MET A 124 5.33 -2.38 -33.29
C MET A 124 4.04 -2.87 -32.62
N THR A 125 3.93 -4.19 -32.49
CA THR A 125 2.88 -4.80 -31.69
C THR A 125 3.15 -4.64 -30.19
N ALA A 126 2.10 -4.73 -29.37
CA ALA A 126 2.23 -4.67 -27.91
C ALA A 126 3.16 -5.76 -27.35
N GLU A 127 3.16 -6.95 -27.97
CA GLU A 127 4.03 -8.06 -27.58
C GLU A 127 5.50 -7.74 -27.85
N GLU A 128 5.83 -7.22 -29.05
CA GLU A 128 7.19 -6.82 -29.39
C GLU A 128 7.70 -5.69 -28.48
N ALA A 129 6.86 -4.70 -28.16
CA ALA A 129 7.22 -3.63 -27.23
C ALA A 129 7.51 -4.17 -25.81
N MET A 130 6.72 -5.14 -25.34
CA MET A 130 6.96 -5.81 -24.06
C MET A 130 8.25 -6.63 -24.06
N GLU A 131 8.57 -7.31 -25.16
CA GLU A 131 9.82 -8.07 -25.29
C GLU A 131 11.06 -7.17 -25.27
N VAL A 132 11.02 -6.05 -25.98
CA VAL A 132 12.09 -5.06 -25.97
C VAL A 132 12.25 -4.46 -24.58
N SER A 133 11.15 -4.09 -23.91
CA SER A 133 11.17 -3.63 -22.51
C SER A 133 11.83 -4.66 -21.59
N MET A 134 11.50 -5.94 -21.72
CA MET A 134 12.10 -7.00 -20.90
C MET A 134 13.61 -7.12 -21.10
N LYS A 135 14.10 -6.95 -22.33
CA LYS A 135 15.53 -6.97 -22.66
C LYS A 135 16.25 -5.76 -22.08
N MET A 136 15.71 -4.55 -22.30
CA MET A 136 16.26 -3.29 -21.77
C MET A 136 16.29 -3.25 -20.24
N MET A 137 15.26 -3.80 -19.59
CA MET A 137 15.14 -3.81 -18.14
C MET A 137 15.98 -4.88 -17.45
N LYS A 138 16.65 -5.79 -18.19
CA LYS A 138 17.52 -6.81 -17.60
C LYS A 138 18.73 -6.14 -16.93
N GLY A 139 18.85 -6.30 -15.61
CA GLY A 139 19.88 -5.61 -14.80
C GLY A 139 19.45 -4.23 -14.28
N ASN A 140 18.44 -3.61 -14.89
CA ASN A 140 18.01 -2.24 -14.57
C ASN A 140 16.77 -2.15 -13.64
N LYS A 141 16.09 -3.28 -13.34
CA LYS A 141 14.88 -3.32 -12.46
C LYS A 141 15.13 -2.73 -11.08
N TRP A 142 16.26 -3.04 -10.47
CA TRP A 142 16.62 -2.53 -9.15
C TRP A 142 16.87 -1.02 -9.17
N ARG A 143 17.47 -0.50 -10.24
CA ARG A 143 17.68 0.95 -10.41
C ARG A 143 16.35 1.69 -10.49
N LEU A 144 15.38 1.17 -11.24
CA LEU A 144 14.05 1.76 -11.32
C LEU A 144 13.30 1.69 -9.97
N PHE A 145 13.40 0.58 -9.25
CA PHE A 145 12.87 0.49 -7.89
C PHE A 145 13.49 1.54 -6.95
N CYS A 146 14.81 1.71 -6.98
CA CYS A 146 15.49 2.75 -6.19
C CYS A 146 15.07 4.16 -6.59
N LEU A 147 14.85 4.40 -7.90
CA LEU A 147 14.34 5.68 -8.40
C LEU A 147 12.96 5.97 -7.81
N GLU A 148 12.00 5.05 -7.94
CA GLU A 148 10.66 5.22 -7.37
C GLU A 148 10.69 5.34 -5.84
N PHE A 149 11.55 4.56 -5.17
CA PHE A 149 11.71 4.63 -3.72
C PHE A 149 12.27 5.97 -3.26
N SER A 150 13.13 6.62 -4.05
CA SER A 150 13.61 7.97 -3.74
C SER A 150 12.47 9.01 -3.66
N PHE A 151 11.36 8.74 -4.34
CA PHE A 151 10.17 9.58 -4.31
C PHE A 151 9.19 9.27 -3.19
N ILE A 152 9.39 8.21 -2.40
CA ILE A 152 8.43 7.81 -1.37
C ILE A 152 8.19 8.92 -0.34
N GLY A 153 9.24 9.66 0.02
CA GLY A 153 9.11 10.81 0.92
C GLY A 153 8.23 11.91 0.34
N TRP A 154 8.43 12.25 -0.94
CA TRP A 154 7.62 13.24 -1.66
C TRP A 154 6.17 12.79 -1.83
N ASN A 155 5.94 11.50 -2.09
CA ASN A 155 4.60 10.92 -2.15
C ASN A 155 3.88 10.99 -0.80
N ILE A 156 4.57 10.67 0.30
CA ILE A 156 4.02 10.81 1.65
C ILE A 156 3.66 12.27 1.92
N LEU A 157 4.55 13.23 1.65
CA LEU A 157 4.26 14.66 1.79
C LEU A 157 3.08 15.11 0.91
N GLY A 158 3.02 14.61 -0.33
CA GLY A 158 1.92 14.85 -1.26
C GLY A 158 0.58 14.37 -0.71
N ILE A 159 0.53 13.16 -0.14
CA ILE A 159 -0.66 12.62 0.52
C ILE A 159 -1.03 13.45 1.75
N LEU A 160 -0.05 13.83 2.57
CA LEU A 160 -0.26 14.69 3.74
C LEU A 160 -0.85 16.06 3.37
N SER A 161 -0.55 16.56 2.17
CA SER A 161 -1.13 17.80 1.62
C SER A 161 -2.52 17.63 0.98
N LEU A 162 -3.25 16.54 1.29
CA LEU A 162 -4.52 16.17 0.65
C LEU A 162 -4.42 15.97 -0.87
N GLY A 163 -3.24 15.56 -1.35
CA GLY A 163 -2.98 15.30 -2.77
C GLY A 163 -2.58 16.52 -3.58
N ILE A 164 -2.55 17.73 -3.00
CA ILE A 164 -2.16 18.96 -3.72
C ILE A 164 -0.70 18.88 -4.18
N GLY A 165 0.20 18.38 -3.33
CA GLY A 165 1.60 18.18 -3.67
C GLY A 165 1.82 17.22 -4.85
N MET A 166 0.87 16.32 -5.14
CA MET A 166 0.99 15.40 -6.28
C MET A 166 0.97 16.12 -7.62
N LEU A 167 0.38 17.32 -7.71
CA LEU A 167 0.37 18.13 -8.93
C LEU A 167 1.79 18.48 -9.42
N TRP A 168 2.76 18.59 -8.50
CA TRP A 168 4.17 18.83 -8.84
C TRP A 168 5.01 17.55 -8.81
N VAL A 169 4.72 16.65 -7.87
CA VAL A 169 5.51 15.41 -7.71
C VAL A 169 5.30 14.47 -8.89
N THR A 170 4.07 14.32 -9.39
CA THR A 170 3.76 13.43 -10.52
C THR A 170 4.48 13.81 -11.82
N PRO A 171 4.44 15.07 -12.33
CA PRO A 171 5.18 15.40 -13.54
C PRO A 171 6.70 15.26 -13.36
N TYR A 172 7.22 15.53 -12.14
CA TYR A 172 8.63 15.35 -11.84
C TYR A 172 9.04 13.87 -11.82
N GLN A 173 8.22 12.98 -11.24
CA GLN A 173 8.40 11.53 -11.30
C GLN A 173 8.36 11.03 -12.74
N ASN A 174 7.37 11.45 -13.53
CA ASN A 174 7.24 11.05 -14.93
C ASN A 174 8.46 11.47 -15.75
N ALA A 175 8.98 12.69 -15.52
CA ALA A 175 10.21 13.16 -16.16
C ALA A 175 11.43 12.34 -15.75
N ALA A 176 11.53 11.96 -14.47
CA ALA A 176 12.63 11.12 -13.98
C ALA A 176 12.59 9.71 -14.60
N VAL A 177 11.39 9.12 -14.73
CA VAL A 177 11.21 7.81 -15.40
C VAL A 177 11.51 7.91 -16.90
N ALA A 178 11.13 9.01 -17.56
CA ALA A 178 11.47 9.25 -18.97
C ALA A 178 12.98 9.43 -19.19
N ALA A 179 13.67 10.14 -18.29
CA ALA A 179 15.12 10.27 -18.32
C ALA A 179 15.82 8.92 -18.09
N PHE A 180 15.29 8.10 -17.19
CA PHE A 180 15.76 6.73 -16.98
C PHE A 180 15.61 5.88 -18.25
N TYR A 181 14.47 5.99 -18.95
CA TYR A 181 14.24 5.33 -20.23
C TYR A 181 15.28 5.73 -21.30
N ASP A 182 15.51 7.05 -21.48
CA ASP A 182 16.49 7.58 -22.42
C ASP A 182 17.93 7.13 -22.11
N GLU A 183 18.26 6.93 -20.83
CA GLU A 183 19.55 6.39 -20.43
C GLU A 183 19.72 4.93 -20.86
N ILE A 184 18.75 4.07 -20.52
CA ILE A 184 18.84 2.63 -20.80
C ILE A 184 18.61 2.28 -22.27
N SER A 185 17.96 3.14 -23.06
CA SER A 185 17.78 2.95 -24.51
C SER A 185 19.08 3.16 -25.30
N ARG A 186 20.04 3.90 -24.72
CA ARG A 186 21.37 4.14 -25.29
C ARG A 186 22.38 3.04 -24.96
N GLU A 187 22.09 2.20 -23.96
CA GLU A 187 22.92 1.06 -23.62
C GLU A 187 22.70 -0.07 -24.66
N PRO A 188 23.77 -0.68 -25.21
CA PRO A 188 23.62 -1.83 -26.10
C PRO A 188 22.98 -3.01 -25.36
N LEU A 189 22.00 -3.65 -26.01
CA LEU A 189 21.30 -4.81 -25.47
C LEU A 189 22.28 -6.00 -25.37
N ASN A 190 22.73 -6.31 -24.15
CA ASN A 190 23.65 -7.42 -23.86
C ASN A 190 22.93 -8.75 -23.57
#